data_AF-A0A656JPS3-F1
#
_entry.id   AF-A0A656JPS3-F1
#
_cell.length_a   1.000
_cell.length_b   1.000
_cell.length_c   1.000
_cell.angle_alpha   90.00
_cell.angle_beta   90.00
_cell.angle_gamma   90.00
#
_symmetry.space_group_name_H-M   'P 1'
#
loop_
_entity.id
_entity.type
_entity.pdbx_description
1 polymer ?
#
loop_
_entity_poly.entity_id
_entity_poly.type
_entity_poly.pdbx_seq_one_letter_code
_entity_poly.pdbx_strand_id
1 'polypeptide(L)'
;MSHFLPSLGLLVAGFAAAYVKDLNVFLTSLFNVLPTLVLLLGGAYCCVYRRQRELFLMVTVYIAYYLLDTQTDFYRDNGKVREDAAVIFHLVCLLLPVLFGLYAAWEERTHLFQDLVARLAVLIAVGSVALGLEQSYPVELQVWLADIRWPALHGSWMSLIQLSYAMFLLSFAVLIWQYLEKPRPLHAAQIVGLLGLFWALPKTFILPFTLNILCSQVMLMIAAAVAHEAYQMAFRDELTGLPGR
;
A
#
# COMPACT_ATOMS: atom_id res chain seq x y z
N MET A 1 6.23 -3.75 -21.64
CA MET A 1 5.69 -5.00 -21.05
C MET A 1 6.64 -5.66 -20.06
N SER A 2 7.96 -5.73 -20.31
CA SER A 2 8.94 -6.29 -19.34
C SER A 2 8.89 -5.64 -17.95
N HIS A 3 8.58 -4.34 -17.86
CA HIS A 3 8.52 -3.61 -16.58
C HIS A 3 7.47 -4.14 -15.60
N PHE A 4 6.35 -4.69 -16.11
CA PHE A 4 5.27 -5.21 -15.26
C PHE A 4 5.47 -6.67 -14.87
N LEU A 5 6.34 -7.40 -15.58
CA LEU A 5 6.46 -8.85 -15.44
C LEU A 5 6.79 -9.29 -13.99
N PRO A 6 7.78 -8.68 -13.30
CA PRO A 6 8.09 -9.08 -11.93
C PRO A 6 6.94 -8.79 -10.97
N SER A 7 6.33 -7.61 -11.07
CA SER A 7 5.25 -7.19 -10.18
C SER A 7 3.98 -8.00 -10.40
N LEU A 8 3.62 -8.30 -11.65
CA LEU A 8 2.49 -9.17 -11.96
C LEU A 8 2.74 -10.61 -11.49
N GLY A 9 3.96 -11.12 -11.66
CA GLY A 9 4.32 -12.44 -11.14
C GLY A 9 4.16 -12.53 -9.62
N LEU A 10 4.66 -11.52 -8.90
CA LEU A 10 4.48 -11.42 -7.44
C LEU A 10 3.00 -11.28 -7.04
N LEU A 11 2.20 -10.51 -7.80
CA LEU A 11 0.78 -10.32 -7.51
C LEU A 11 0.00 -11.63 -7.70
N VAL A 12 0.25 -12.34 -8.81
CA VAL A 12 -0.37 -13.64 -9.09
C VAL A 12 0.03 -14.67 -8.04
N ALA A 13 1.30 -14.69 -7.63
CA ALA A 13 1.76 -15.55 -6.54
C ALA A 13 1.06 -15.20 -5.21
N GLY A 14 0.88 -13.91 -4.91
CA GLY A 14 0.12 -13.43 -3.76
C GLY A 14 -1.34 -13.86 -3.78
N PHE A 15 -2.01 -13.76 -4.93
CA PHE A 15 -3.38 -14.27 -5.09
C PHE A 15 -3.44 -15.78 -4.90
N ALA A 16 -2.53 -16.53 -5.51
CA ALA A 16 -2.48 -17.98 -5.32
C ALA A 16 -2.32 -18.36 -3.84
N ALA A 17 -1.43 -17.67 -3.11
CA ALA A 17 -1.21 -17.89 -1.69
C ALA A 17 -2.44 -17.52 -0.82
N ALA A 18 -3.17 -16.46 -1.16
CA ALA A 18 -4.36 -16.01 -0.43
C ALA A 18 -5.53 -17.02 -0.46
N TYR A 19 -5.58 -17.90 -1.46
CA TYR A 19 -6.62 -18.94 -1.58
C TYR A 19 -6.22 -20.30 -0.99
N VAL A 20 -5.01 -20.43 -0.44
CA VAL A 20 -4.58 -21.66 0.25
C VAL A 20 -5.28 -21.72 1.62
N LYS A 21 -6.23 -22.64 1.77
CA LYS A 21 -7.05 -22.77 2.98
C LYS A 21 -6.34 -23.46 4.15
N ASP A 22 -5.46 -24.41 3.84
CA ASP A 22 -4.78 -25.24 4.84
C ASP A 22 -3.29 -24.87 4.90
N LEU A 23 -2.96 -23.95 5.80
CA LEU A 23 -1.58 -23.57 6.06
C LEU A 23 -1.05 -24.35 7.27
N ASN A 24 0.14 -24.93 7.13
CA ASN A 24 0.87 -25.47 8.27
C ASN A 24 1.21 -24.33 9.24
N VAL A 25 1.33 -24.63 10.54
CA VAL A 25 1.68 -23.69 11.64
C VAL A 25 2.88 -22.82 11.29
N PHE A 26 3.88 -23.40 10.62
CA PHE A 26 5.04 -22.67 10.12
C PHE A 26 4.66 -21.55 9.14
N LEU A 27 3.82 -21.82 8.15
CA LEU A 27 3.40 -20.83 7.15
C LEU A 27 2.51 -19.75 7.76
N THR A 28 1.64 -20.13 8.69
CA THR A 28 0.84 -19.18 9.48
C THR A 28 1.73 -18.20 10.24
N SER A 29 2.73 -18.73 10.96
CA SER A 29 3.68 -17.90 11.71
C SER A 29 4.52 -17.02 10.78
N LEU A 30 4.96 -17.58 9.65
CA LEU A 30 5.70 -16.85 8.63
C LEU A 30 4.89 -15.67 8.08
N PHE A 31 3.63 -15.88 7.70
CA PHE A 31 2.78 -14.83 7.15
C PHE A 31 2.46 -13.72 8.15
N ASN A 32 2.35 -14.03 9.44
CA ASN A 32 2.15 -13.00 10.47
C ASN A 32 3.36 -12.07 10.62
N VAL A 33 4.58 -12.60 10.48
CA VAL A 33 5.80 -11.78 10.64
C VAL A 33 6.25 -11.17 9.31
N LEU A 34 5.77 -11.68 8.17
CA LEU A 34 6.18 -11.31 6.83
C LEU A 34 6.10 -9.79 6.55
N PRO A 35 5.00 -9.07 6.86
CA PRO A 35 4.90 -7.65 6.56
C PRO A 35 5.99 -6.84 7.28
N THR A 36 6.26 -7.17 8.54
CA THR A 36 7.30 -6.51 9.34
C THR A 36 8.69 -6.83 8.80
N LEU A 37 8.97 -8.09 8.46
CA LEU A 37 10.27 -8.47 7.86
C LEU A 37 10.52 -7.75 6.54
N VAL A 38 9.51 -7.70 5.66
CA VAL A 38 9.64 -7.05 4.36
C VAL A 38 9.81 -5.54 4.53
N LEU A 39 9.09 -4.90 5.47
CA LEU A 39 9.30 -3.50 5.78
C LEU A 39 10.73 -3.24 6.28
N LEU A 40 11.22 -4.04 7.23
CA LEU A 40 12.55 -3.82 7.81
C LEU A 40 13.66 -4.03 6.79
N LEU A 41 13.62 -5.13 6.04
CA LEU A 41 14.63 -5.45 5.04
C LEU A 41 14.54 -4.54 3.81
N GLY A 42 13.35 -4.40 3.24
CA GLY A 42 13.12 -3.54 2.08
C GLY A 42 13.25 -2.06 2.40
N GLY A 43 12.85 -1.65 3.60
CA GLY A 43 13.03 -0.28 4.10
C GLY A 43 14.51 0.05 4.36
N ALA A 44 15.27 -0.85 5.00
CA ALA A 44 16.72 -0.70 5.13
C ALA A 44 17.40 -0.61 3.78
N TYR A 45 16.97 -1.45 2.81
CA TYR A 45 17.43 -1.37 1.43
C TYR A 45 17.14 0.01 0.82
N CYS A 46 15.90 0.51 0.93
CA CYS A 46 15.54 1.84 0.44
C CYS A 46 16.39 2.95 1.09
N CYS A 47 16.66 2.87 2.40
CA CYS A 47 17.53 3.82 3.10
C CYS A 47 18.96 3.83 2.56
N VAL A 48 19.55 2.65 2.33
CA VAL A 48 20.93 2.52 1.80
C VAL A 48 21.04 3.13 0.41
N TYR A 49 20.05 2.89 -0.45
CA TYR A 49 20.01 3.45 -1.81
C TYR A 49 19.44 4.88 -1.88
N ARG A 50 19.17 5.50 -0.72
CA ARG A 50 18.60 6.87 -0.59
C ARG A 50 17.27 7.05 -1.34
N ARG A 51 16.48 5.99 -1.41
CA ARG A 51 15.14 5.91 -2.03
C ARG A 51 14.07 6.21 -0.99
N GLN A 52 13.96 7.48 -0.62
CA GLN A 52 13.02 7.94 0.41
C GLN A 52 11.57 7.77 -0.06
N ARG A 53 11.29 8.04 -1.33
CA ARG A 53 9.95 7.85 -1.91
C ARG A 53 9.41 6.45 -1.63
N GLU A 54 10.21 5.43 -1.94
CA GLU A 54 9.84 4.03 -1.81
C GLU A 54 9.71 3.58 -0.36
N LEU A 55 10.60 4.09 0.50
CA LEU A 55 10.49 3.87 1.94
C LEU A 55 9.13 4.34 2.48
N PHE A 56 8.69 5.55 2.13
CA PHE A 56 7.40 6.08 2.60
C PHE A 56 6.19 5.34 2.03
N LEU A 57 6.28 4.83 0.80
CA LEU A 57 5.26 3.94 0.25
C LEU A 57 5.15 2.65 1.08
N MET A 58 6.29 2.02 1.40
CA MET A 58 6.31 0.81 2.23
C MET A 58 5.77 1.09 3.64
N VAL A 59 6.20 2.19 4.27
CA VAL A 59 5.69 2.61 5.59
C VAL A 59 4.19 2.85 5.56
N THR A 60 3.66 3.50 4.52
CA THR A 60 2.22 3.74 4.37
C THR A 60 1.44 2.42 4.29
N VAL A 61 1.92 1.47 3.48
CA VAL A 61 1.31 0.14 3.36
C VAL A 61 1.38 -0.62 4.69
N TYR A 62 2.51 -0.52 5.39
CA TYR A 62 2.69 -1.18 6.68
C TYR A 62 1.79 -0.60 7.78
N ILE A 63 1.62 0.72 7.86
CA ILE A 63 0.71 1.34 8.82
C ILE A 63 -0.72 0.88 8.57
N ALA A 64 -1.16 0.89 7.31
CA ALA A 64 -2.49 0.38 6.95
C ALA A 64 -2.65 -1.11 7.30
N TYR A 65 -1.62 -1.92 7.02
CA TYR A 65 -1.56 -3.31 7.46
C TYR A 65 -1.73 -3.42 8.97
N TYR A 66 -0.88 -2.76 9.75
CA TYR A 66 -0.87 -2.86 11.22
C TYR A 66 -2.22 -2.46 11.84
N LEU A 67 -2.82 -1.35 11.36
CA LEU A 67 -4.11 -0.88 11.82
C LEU A 67 -5.23 -1.88 11.53
N LEU A 68 -5.25 -2.49 10.33
CA LEU A 68 -6.27 -3.46 9.94
C LEU A 68 -6.06 -4.84 10.55
N ASP A 69 -4.80 -5.29 10.66
CA ASP A 69 -4.43 -6.59 11.22
C ASP A 69 -4.89 -6.69 12.69
N THR A 70 -4.69 -5.60 13.45
CA THR A 70 -5.18 -5.45 14.83
C THR A 70 -6.70 -5.66 14.93
N GLN A 71 -7.48 -5.20 13.94
CA GLN A 71 -8.93 -5.39 13.91
C GLN A 71 -9.30 -6.83 13.52
N THR A 72 -8.58 -7.41 12.55
CA THR A 72 -8.84 -8.78 12.12
C THR A 72 -8.47 -9.82 13.17
N ASP A 73 -7.39 -9.60 13.92
CA ASP A 73 -6.96 -10.52 14.97
C ASP A 73 -7.94 -10.48 16.15
N PHE A 74 -8.38 -9.29 16.56
CA PHE A 74 -9.43 -9.20 17.56
C PHE A 74 -10.71 -9.94 17.13
N TYR A 75 -11.12 -9.78 15.87
CA TYR A 75 -12.29 -10.49 15.33
C TYR A 75 -12.11 -12.01 15.32
N ARG A 76 -10.92 -12.49 14.95
CA ARG A 76 -10.59 -13.93 14.96
C ARG A 76 -10.61 -14.52 16.37
N ASP A 77 -10.06 -13.80 17.34
CA ASP A 77 -9.92 -14.29 18.72
C ASP A 77 -11.23 -14.25 19.50
N ASN A 78 -12.08 -13.24 19.25
CA ASN A 78 -13.28 -12.98 20.05
C ASN A 78 -14.60 -13.31 19.32
N GLY A 79 -14.55 -13.54 18.00
CA GLY A 79 -15.74 -13.73 17.16
C GLY A 79 -16.64 -12.49 17.08
N LYS A 80 -16.14 -11.33 17.52
CA LYS A 80 -16.87 -10.05 17.57
C LYS A 80 -16.02 -8.95 16.98
N VAL A 81 -16.66 -8.02 16.29
CA VAL A 81 -16.02 -6.83 15.72
C VAL A 81 -15.85 -5.80 16.83
N ARG A 82 -14.69 -5.11 16.89
CA ARG A 82 -14.49 -4.00 17.85
C ARG A 82 -15.41 -2.83 17.49
N GLU A 83 -15.76 -2.02 18.49
CA GLU A 83 -16.63 -0.87 18.31
C GLU A 83 -16.05 0.17 17.34
N ASP A 84 -14.72 0.34 17.35
CA ASP A 84 -13.96 1.26 16.49
C ASP A 84 -13.58 0.68 15.11
N ALA A 85 -13.77 -0.64 14.90
CA ALA A 85 -13.26 -1.33 13.72
C ALA A 85 -13.81 -0.76 12.40
N ALA A 86 -15.10 -0.38 12.38
CA ALA A 86 -15.73 0.17 11.18
C ALA A 86 -15.13 1.53 10.80
N VAL A 87 -14.89 2.41 11.78
CA VAL A 87 -14.30 3.74 11.57
C VAL A 87 -12.87 3.60 11.06
N ILE A 88 -12.07 2.76 11.73
CA ILE A 88 -10.68 2.50 11.35
C ILE A 88 -10.61 1.90 9.94
N PHE A 89 -11.46 0.92 9.63
CA PHE A 89 -11.49 0.31 8.31
C PHE A 89 -11.81 1.34 7.21
N HIS A 90 -12.82 2.18 7.42
CA HIS A 90 -13.20 3.24 6.48
C HIS A 90 -12.11 4.30 6.31
N LEU A 91 -11.49 4.75 7.41
CA LEU A 91 -10.36 5.68 7.38
C LEU A 91 -9.17 5.10 6.61
N VAL A 92 -8.80 3.84 6.87
CA VAL A 92 -7.70 3.19 6.15
C VAL A 92 -8.03 3.07 4.67
N CYS A 93 -9.24 2.64 4.31
CA CYS A 93 -9.66 2.53 2.92
C CYS A 93 -9.66 3.88 2.18
N LEU A 94 -9.87 4.99 2.89
CA LEU A 94 -9.81 6.33 2.32
C LEU A 94 -8.37 6.85 2.23
N LEU A 95 -7.61 6.77 3.32
CA LEU A 95 -6.30 7.41 3.46
C LEU A 95 -5.18 6.61 2.79
N LEU A 96 -5.27 5.27 2.74
CA LEU A 96 -4.27 4.43 2.09
C LEU A 96 -4.04 4.82 0.61
N PRO A 97 -5.06 4.86 -0.28
CA PRO A 97 -4.82 5.26 -1.65
C PRO A 97 -4.33 6.71 -1.76
N VAL A 98 -4.78 7.62 -0.89
CA VAL A 98 -4.36 9.04 -0.90
C VAL A 98 -2.88 9.16 -0.58
N LEU A 99 -2.43 8.59 0.54
CA LEU A 99 -1.03 8.66 0.97
C LEU A 99 -0.13 7.88 0.01
N PHE A 100 -0.58 6.73 -0.49
CA PHE A 100 0.16 5.96 -1.50
C PHE A 100 0.34 6.77 -2.79
N GLY A 101 -0.74 7.37 -3.31
CA GLY A 101 -0.69 8.21 -4.50
C GLY A 101 0.17 9.47 -4.30
N LEU A 102 0.03 10.14 -3.16
CA LEU A 102 0.79 11.33 -2.80
C LEU A 102 2.29 11.02 -2.72
N TYR A 103 2.69 10.03 -1.93
CA TYR A 103 4.11 9.70 -1.80
C TYR A 103 4.70 9.16 -3.09
N ALA A 104 3.91 8.44 -3.90
CA ALA A 104 4.35 8.04 -5.22
C ALA A 104 4.53 9.24 -6.16
N ALA A 105 3.66 10.25 -6.14
CA ALA A 105 3.84 11.43 -6.97
C ALA A 105 4.93 12.40 -6.49
N TRP A 106 5.34 12.27 -5.23
CA TRP A 106 6.31 13.17 -4.62
C TRP A 106 7.74 12.84 -5.08
N GLU A 107 8.21 13.59 -6.08
CA GLU A 107 9.59 13.51 -6.59
C GLU A 107 10.62 13.95 -5.53
N GLU A 108 11.72 13.23 -5.44
CA GLU A 108 12.84 13.56 -4.56
C GLU A 108 13.57 14.81 -5.09
N ARG A 109 13.63 15.87 -4.27
CA ARG A 109 14.41 17.08 -4.58
C ARG A 109 15.81 17.01 -3.94
N THR A 110 16.68 17.95 -4.30
CA THR A 110 18.11 17.99 -3.92
C THR A 110 18.39 17.96 -2.40
N HIS A 111 17.43 18.35 -1.55
CA HIS A 111 17.59 18.37 -0.09
C HIS A 111 16.93 17.16 0.59
N LEU A 112 17.64 16.02 0.60
CA LEU A 112 17.16 14.75 1.18
C LEU A 112 16.65 14.86 2.63
N PHE A 113 17.29 15.67 3.47
CA PHE A 113 16.85 15.82 4.86
C PHE A 113 15.54 16.60 4.97
N GLN A 114 15.39 17.67 4.17
CA GLN A 114 14.15 18.46 4.16
C GLN A 114 12.99 17.64 3.60
N ASP A 115 13.25 16.84 2.56
CA ASP A 115 12.23 15.95 1.98
C ASP A 115 11.77 14.89 3.00
N LEU A 116 12.71 14.28 3.73
CA LEU A 116 12.40 13.36 4.83
C LEU A 116 11.51 14.01 5.90
N VAL A 117 11.90 15.20 6.37
CA VAL A 117 11.12 15.94 7.39
C VAL A 117 9.74 16.30 6.87
N ALA A 118 9.61 16.73 5.60
CA ALA A 118 8.32 17.06 5.00
C ALA A 118 7.41 15.83 4.89
N ARG A 119 7.94 14.68 4.47
CA ARG A 119 7.17 13.44 4.38
C ARG A 119 6.72 12.94 5.75
N LEU A 120 7.58 13.01 6.76
CA LEU A 120 7.22 12.71 8.16
C LEU A 120 6.15 13.66 8.67
N ALA A 121 6.29 14.97 8.41
CA ALA A 121 5.32 15.96 8.84
C ALA A 121 3.93 15.70 8.23
N VAL A 122 3.86 15.33 6.95
CA VAL A 122 2.60 14.95 6.31
C VAL A 122 2.01 13.69 6.93
N LEU A 123 2.82 12.65 7.15
CA LEU A 123 2.35 11.40 7.75
C LEU A 123 1.78 11.65 9.16
N ILE A 124 2.50 12.41 9.97
CA ILE A 124 2.10 12.77 11.33
C ILE A 124 0.86 13.66 11.29
N ALA A 125 0.82 14.69 10.46
CA ALA A 125 -0.33 15.59 10.38
C ALA A 125 -1.61 14.85 9.98
N VAL A 126 -1.55 14.03 8.93
CA VAL A 126 -2.71 13.24 8.46
C VAL A 126 -3.10 12.20 9.50
N GLY A 127 -2.12 11.48 10.08
CA GLY A 127 -2.35 10.49 11.11
C GLY A 127 -2.97 11.07 12.39
N SER A 128 -2.43 12.18 12.89
CA SER A 128 -2.94 12.86 14.09
C SER A 128 -4.34 13.43 13.88
N VAL A 129 -4.64 13.97 12.69
CA VAL A 129 -6.00 14.44 12.37
C VAL A 129 -6.97 13.27 12.32
N ALA A 130 -6.60 12.17 11.65
CA ALA A 130 -7.45 10.97 11.57
C ALA A 130 -7.72 10.37 12.95
N LEU A 131 -6.68 10.23 13.78
CA LEU A 131 -6.79 9.76 15.16
C LEU A 131 -7.60 10.72 16.03
N GLY A 132 -7.38 12.02 15.92
CA GLY A 132 -8.12 13.02 16.70
C GLY A 132 -9.62 13.03 16.36
N LEU A 133 -9.96 12.87 15.08
CA LEU A 133 -11.36 12.77 14.63
C LEU A 133 -12.01 11.46 15.09
N GLU A 134 -11.29 10.34 14.99
CA GLU A 134 -11.78 9.03 15.45
C GLU A 134 -12.03 9.03 16.97
N GLN A 135 -11.13 9.59 17.77
CA GLN A 135 -11.30 9.64 19.23
C GLN A 135 -12.36 10.64 19.70
N SER A 136 -12.52 11.77 18.99
CA SER A 136 -13.42 12.85 19.42
C SER A 136 -14.84 12.68 18.88
N TYR A 137 -14.99 12.16 17.66
CA TYR A 137 -16.27 12.08 16.94
C TYR A 137 -16.41 10.76 16.16
N PRO A 138 -16.27 9.57 16.81
CA PRO A 138 -16.23 8.30 16.11
C PRO A 138 -17.51 8.01 15.30
N VAL A 139 -18.68 8.30 15.87
CA VAL A 139 -19.98 8.00 15.27
C VAL A 139 -20.26 8.93 14.08
N GLU A 140 -20.08 10.24 14.27
CA GLU A 140 -20.30 11.24 13.23
C GLU A 140 -19.33 11.03 12.06
N LEU A 141 -18.06 10.72 12.38
CA LEU A 141 -17.06 10.38 11.38
C LEU A 141 -17.45 9.12 10.60
N GLN A 142 -17.93 8.08 11.27
CA GLN A 142 -18.38 6.87 10.61
C GLN A 142 -19.53 7.13 9.65
N VAL A 143 -20.56 7.84 10.13
CA VAL A 143 -21.75 8.19 9.33
C VAL A 143 -21.33 9.02 8.14
N TRP A 144 -20.47 10.01 8.34
CA TRP A 144 -19.94 10.81 7.25
C TRP A 144 -19.17 9.93 6.27
N LEU A 145 -18.22 9.10 6.70
CA LEU A 145 -17.44 8.24 5.80
C LEU A 145 -18.32 7.30 4.98
N ALA A 146 -19.34 6.70 5.60
CA ALA A 146 -20.24 5.73 4.99
C ALA A 146 -21.36 6.35 4.12
N ASP A 147 -21.56 7.66 4.19
CA ASP A 147 -22.63 8.35 3.44
C ASP A 147 -22.50 8.14 1.91
N ILE A 148 -23.63 7.91 1.23
CA ILE A 148 -23.69 7.69 -0.21
C ILE A 148 -24.04 9.01 -0.89
N ARG A 149 -23.02 9.72 -1.36
CA ARG A 149 -23.14 11.07 -1.94
C ARG A 149 -23.69 11.03 -3.36
N TRP A 150 -23.35 9.99 -4.13
CA TRP A 150 -23.81 9.83 -5.50
C TRP A 150 -24.54 8.49 -5.68
N PRO A 151 -25.86 8.45 -5.42
CA PRO A 151 -26.64 7.21 -5.50
C PRO A 151 -26.59 6.56 -6.88
N ALA A 152 -26.55 7.34 -7.96
CA ALA A 152 -26.48 6.83 -9.33
C ALA A 152 -25.17 6.07 -9.64
N LEU A 153 -24.09 6.33 -8.89
CA LEU A 153 -22.81 5.66 -9.02
C LEU A 153 -22.64 4.53 -7.99
N HIS A 154 -23.59 4.37 -7.06
CA HIS A 154 -23.56 3.32 -6.06
C HIS A 154 -24.20 2.05 -6.63
N GLY A 155 -23.44 0.96 -6.65
CA GLY A 155 -23.91 -0.34 -7.14
C GLY A 155 -23.63 -1.45 -6.13
N SER A 156 -24.35 -2.56 -6.25
CA SER A 156 -24.19 -3.75 -5.39
C SER A 156 -22.78 -4.38 -5.43
N TRP A 157 -21.98 -4.04 -6.43
CA TRP A 157 -20.59 -4.45 -6.57
C TRP A 157 -19.62 -3.65 -5.69
N MET A 158 -20.04 -2.51 -5.12
CA MET A 158 -19.20 -1.68 -4.26
C MET A 158 -19.09 -2.29 -2.86
N SER A 159 -17.93 -2.90 -2.58
CA SER A 159 -17.60 -3.49 -1.28
C SER A 159 -16.87 -2.53 -0.33
N LEU A 160 -16.45 -1.36 -0.81
CA LEU A 160 -15.81 -0.30 -0.02
C LEU A 160 -16.73 0.93 0.06
N ILE A 161 -16.39 1.89 0.93
CA ILE A 161 -17.09 3.19 0.96
C ILE A 161 -16.89 3.94 -0.37
N GLN A 162 -17.90 4.69 -0.78
CA GLN A 162 -17.92 5.37 -2.08
C GLN A 162 -16.71 6.30 -2.28
N LEU A 163 -16.28 7.02 -1.23
CA LEU A 163 -15.13 7.91 -1.28
C LEU A 163 -13.81 7.17 -1.54
N SER A 164 -13.63 5.95 -1.02
CA SER A 164 -12.42 5.17 -1.27
C SER A 164 -12.22 4.89 -2.75
N TYR A 165 -13.29 4.55 -3.49
CA TYR A 165 -13.20 4.35 -4.94
C TYR A 165 -12.73 5.60 -5.66
N ALA A 166 -13.22 6.78 -5.27
CA ALA A 166 -12.76 8.05 -5.85
C ALA A 166 -11.27 8.28 -5.58
N MET A 167 -10.79 7.99 -4.36
CA MET A 167 -9.38 8.13 -4.02
C MET A 167 -8.48 7.11 -4.72
N PHE A 168 -8.93 5.86 -4.87
CA PHE A 168 -8.22 4.86 -5.68
C PHE A 168 -8.14 5.29 -7.14
N LEU A 169 -9.25 5.77 -7.73
CA LEU A 169 -9.27 6.26 -9.12
C LEU A 169 -8.32 7.43 -9.32
N LEU A 170 -8.31 8.41 -8.40
CA LEU A 170 -7.38 9.54 -8.42
C LEU A 170 -5.93 9.05 -8.39
N SER A 171 -5.60 8.15 -7.46
CA SER A 171 -4.24 7.62 -7.32
C SER A 171 -3.83 6.77 -8.53
N PHE A 172 -4.74 5.97 -9.10
CA PHE A 172 -4.48 5.27 -10.36
C PHE A 172 -4.22 6.25 -11.50
N ALA A 173 -5.03 7.30 -11.65
CA ALA A 173 -4.83 8.29 -12.71
C ALA A 173 -3.44 8.95 -12.60
N VAL A 174 -3.03 9.34 -11.39
CA VAL A 174 -1.71 9.92 -11.11
C VAL A 174 -0.58 8.94 -11.42
N LEU A 175 -0.70 7.67 -11.02
CA LEU A 175 0.34 6.66 -11.27
C LEU A 175 0.43 6.26 -12.75
N ILE A 176 -0.70 6.12 -13.43
CA ILE A 176 -0.77 5.84 -14.86
C ILE A 176 -0.15 7.01 -15.62
N TRP A 177 -0.51 8.24 -15.27
CA TRP A 177 0.09 9.44 -15.87
C TRP A 177 1.63 9.44 -15.72
N GLN A 178 2.15 9.19 -14.51
CA GLN A 178 3.59 9.09 -14.26
C GLN A 178 4.25 7.97 -15.09
N TYR A 179 3.58 6.83 -15.25
CA TYR A 179 4.10 5.73 -16.08
C TYR A 179 4.12 6.10 -17.56
N LEU A 180 3.11 6.80 -18.07
CA LEU A 180 3.03 7.24 -19.46
C LEU A 180 4.10 8.29 -19.78
N GLU A 181 4.37 9.22 -18.87
CA GLU A 181 5.42 10.23 -19.04
C GLU A 181 6.83 9.63 -18.94
N LYS A 182 7.07 8.78 -17.94
CA LYS A 182 8.38 8.19 -17.65
C LYS A 182 8.22 6.69 -17.37
N PRO A 183 8.21 5.82 -18.40
CA PRO A 183 7.96 4.39 -18.21
C PRO A 183 9.12 3.73 -17.49
N ARG A 184 8.94 3.48 -16.19
CA ARG A 184 9.93 2.85 -15.31
C ARG A 184 9.39 1.60 -14.62
N PRO A 185 10.25 0.61 -14.28
CA PRO A 185 9.86 -0.56 -13.50
C PRO A 185 9.20 -0.21 -12.16
N LEU A 186 9.69 0.84 -11.51
CA LEU A 186 9.13 1.34 -10.26
C LEU A 186 7.68 1.83 -10.40
N HIS A 187 7.38 2.62 -11.43
CA HIS A 187 6.02 3.10 -11.69
C HIS A 187 5.06 1.93 -12.00
N ALA A 188 5.54 0.91 -12.71
CA ALA A 188 4.77 -0.32 -12.93
C ALA A 188 4.47 -1.06 -11.61
N ALA A 189 5.47 -1.21 -10.74
CA ALA A 189 5.30 -1.83 -9.43
C ALA A 189 4.31 -1.06 -8.54
N GLN A 190 4.30 0.26 -8.59
CA GLN A 190 3.35 1.09 -7.84
C GLN A 190 1.91 0.90 -8.33
N ILE A 191 1.68 0.85 -9.65
CA ILE A 191 0.34 0.60 -10.23
C ILE A 191 -0.16 -0.79 -9.83
N VAL A 192 0.67 -1.82 -10.00
CA VAL A 192 0.32 -3.21 -9.65
C VAL A 192 0.14 -3.35 -8.15
N GLY A 193 0.96 -2.67 -7.36
CA GLY A 193 0.84 -2.61 -5.92
C GLY A 193 -0.49 -2.01 -5.47
N LEU A 194 -0.88 -0.87 -6.02
CA LEU A 194 -2.16 -0.23 -5.73
C LEU A 194 -3.35 -1.12 -6.14
N LEU A 195 -3.23 -1.86 -7.25
CA LEU A 195 -4.22 -2.86 -7.66
C LEU A 195 -4.33 -4.02 -6.66
N GLY A 196 -3.21 -4.51 -6.15
CA GLY A 196 -3.18 -5.52 -5.10
C GLY A 196 -3.88 -5.05 -3.82
N LEU A 197 -3.60 -3.82 -3.38
CA LEU A 197 -4.26 -3.21 -2.22
C LEU A 197 -5.76 -3.04 -2.43
N PHE A 198 -6.18 -2.52 -3.59
CA PHE A 198 -7.58 -2.36 -3.95
C PHE A 198 -8.36 -3.69 -3.91
N TRP A 199 -7.73 -4.77 -4.36
CA TRP A 199 -8.32 -6.11 -4.32
C TRP A 199 -8.36 -6.70 -2.90
N ALA A 200 -7.34 -6.43 -2.08
CA ALA A 200 -7.16 -7.00 -0.75
C ALA A 200 -8.11 -6.39 0.30
N LEU A 201 -8.28 -5.06 0.30
CA LEU A 201 -9.08 -4.33 1.28
C LEU A 201 -10.50 -4.90 1.52
N PRO A 202 -11.33 -5.19 0.49
CA PRO A 202 -12.66 -5.73 0.72
C PRO A 202 -12.65 -7.18 1.24
N LYS A 203 -11.51 -7.87 1.18
CA LYS A 203 -11.36 -9.27 1.61
C LYS A 203 -10.69 -9.41 2.97
N THR A 204 -10.31 -8.31 3.61
CA THR A 204 -9.57 -8.28 4.89
C THR A 204 -10.24 -9.11 5.99
N PHE A 205 -11.57 -9.07 6.09
CA PHE A 205 -12.34 -9.85 7.09
C PHE A 205 -12.85 -11.20 6.56
N ILE A 206 -12.69 -11.48 5.26
CA ILE A 206 -13.25 -12.67 4.59
C ILE A 206 -12.20 -13.77 4.47
N LEU A 207 -11.01 -13.41 4.00
CA LEU A 207 -9.94 -14.35 3.72
C LEU A 207 -8.84 -14.24 4.78
N PRO A 208 -8.48 -15.35 5.45
CA PRO A 208 -7.39 -15.34 6.42
C PRO A 208 -6.07 -14.98 5.74
N PHE A 209 -5.23 -14.20 6.42
CA PHE A 209 -3.90 -13.76 5.96
C PHE A 209 -3.84 -12.97 4.64
N THR A 210 -4.96 -12.68 3.98
CA THR A 210 -4.95 -11.92 2.71
C THR A 210 -4.28 -10.56 2.88
N LEU A 211 -4.57 -9.89 3.99
CA LEU A 211 -3.94 -8.61 4.31
C LEU A 211 -2.42 -8.76 4.45
N ASN A 212 -1.96 -9.73 5.26
CA ASN A 212 -0.53 -9.98 5.52
C ASN A 212 0.21 -10.31 4.22
N ILE A 213 -0.35 -11.21 3.40
CA ILE A 213 0.25 -11.63 2.13
C ILE A 213 0.30 -10.46 1.15
N LEU A 214 -0.82 -9.80 0.88
CA LEU A 214 -0.88 -8.78 -0.17
C LEU A 214 -0.09 -7.52 0.23
N CYS A 215 -0.15 -7.07 1.48
CA CYS A 215 0.69 -5.96 1.94
C CYS A 215 2.20 -6.30 1.83
N SER A 216 2.59 -7.52 2.19
CA SER A 216 3.98 -7.98 2.01
C SER A 216 4.37 -8.02 0.54
N GLN A 217 3.51 -8.53 -0.34
CA GLN A 217 3.77 -8.60 -1.77
C GLN A 217 3.92 -7.20 -2.37
N VAL A 218 3.07 -6.25 -2.01
CA VAL A 218 3.18 -4.86 -2.48
C VAL A 218 4.51 -4.25 -2.05
N MET A 219 4.90 -4.40 -0.78
CA MET A 219 6.19 -3.92 -0.29
C MET A 219 7.37 -4.62 -0.99
N LEU A 220 7.26 -5.91 -1.26
CA LEU A 220 8.26 -6.68 -1.99
C LEU A 220 8.37 -6.25 -3.46
N MET A 221 7.25 -5.94 -4.13
CA MET A 221 7.24 -5.39 -5.48
C MET A 221 8.00 -4.06 -5.54
N ILE A 222 7.79 -3.19 -4.55
CA ILE A 222 8.49 -1.90 -4.45
C ILE A 222 9.99 -2.15 -4.28
N ALA A 223 10.39 -2.98 -3.31
CA ALA A 223 11.80 -3.30 -3.07
C ALA A 223 12.48 -3.95 -4.29
N ALA A 224 11.80 -4.90 -4.95
CA ALA A 224 12.29 -5.54 -6.16
C ALA A 224 12.44 -4.55 -7.33
N ALA A 225 11.53 -3.59 -7.45
CA ALA A 225 11.64 -2.55 -8.47
C ALA A 225 12.81 -1.60 -8.21
N VAL A 226 13.06 -1.22 -6.94
CA VAL A 226 14.27 -0.46 -6.57
C VAL A 226 15.53 -1.24 -6.94
N ALA A 227 15.58 -2.54 -6.65
CA ALA A 227 16.71 -3.38 -7.00
C ALA A 227 16.91 -3.48 -8.52
N HIS A 228 15.82 -3.59 -9.27
CA HIS A 228 15.87 -3.64 -10.72
C HIS A 228 16.38 -2.33 -11.32
N GLU A 229 15.93 -1.18 -10.79
CA GLU A 229 16.44 0.13 -11.23
C GLU A 229 17.91 0.32 -10.85
N ALA A 230 18.31 -0.04 -9.63
CA ALA A 230 19.71 0.05 -9.20
C ALA A 230 20.63 -0.81 -10.09
N TYR A 231 20.18 -2.02 -10.46
CA TYR A 231 20.89 -2.87 -11.42
C TYR A 231 20.97 -2.23 -12.81
N GLN A 232 19.86 -1.69 -13.33
CA GLN A 232 19.86 -1.03 -14.63
C GLN A 232 20.80 0.18 -14.65
N MET A 233 20.84 0.99 -13.59
CA MET A 233 21.75 2.12 -13.45
C MET A 233 23.22 1.70 -13.37
N ALA A 234 23.52 0.54 -12.79
CA ALA A 234 24.88 0.02 -12.70
C ALA A 234 25.42 -0.52 -14.04
N PHE A 235 24.54 -1.06 -14.89
CA PHE A 235 24.94 -1.75 -16.13
C PHE A 235 24.55 -1.03 -17.42
N ARG A 236 23.73 0.01 -17.38
CA ARG A 236 23.43 0.87 -18.53
C ARG A 236 23.85 2.29 -18.19
N ASP A 237 24.83 2.79 -18.94
CA ASP A 237 25.19 4.20 -18.88
C ASP A 237 24.01 5.03 -19.43
N GLU A 238 23.33 5.78 -18.55
CA GLU A 238 22.16 6.59 -18.93
C GLU A 238 22.50 7.69 -19.96
N LEU A 239 23.78 8.06 -20.13
CA LEU A 239 24.23 9.04 -21.12
C LEU A 239 24.45 8.44 -22.52
N THR A 240 24.71 7.14 -22.65
CA THR A 240 25.09 6.51 -23.93
C THR A 240 24.26 5.29 -24.32
N GLY A 241 23.48 4.71 -23.40
CA GLY A 241 22.67 3.50 -23.64
C GLY A 241 23.50 2.23 -23.88
N LEU A 242 24.82 2.30 -23.76
CA LEU A 242 25.74 1.17 -23.93
C LEU A 242 25.90 0.41 -22.61
N PRO A 243 26.16 -0.91 -22.67
CA PRO A 243 26.46 -1.69 -21.47
C PRO A 243 27.72 -1.12 -20.79
N GLY A 244 27.61 -0.84 -19.50
CA GLY A 244 28.75 -0.53 -18.64
C GLY A 244 29.74 -1.70 -18.69
N ARG A 245 31.01 -1.38 -18.95
CA ARG A 245 32.09 -2.36 -19.13
C ARG A 245 32.28 -3.24 -17.92
#